data_AF-A0A6G7K7A7-F1
#
_entry.id   AF-A0A6G7K7A7-F1
#
_cell.length_a   1.000
_cell.length_b   1.000
_cell.length_c   1.000
_cell.angle_alpha   90.00
_cell.angle_beta   90.00
_cell.angle_gamma   90.00
#
_symmetry.space_group_name_H-M   'P 1'
#
loop_
_entity.id
_entity.type
_entity.pdbx_description
1 polymer ?
#
loop_
_entity_poly.entity_id
_entity_poly.type
_entity_poly.pdbx_seq_one_letter_code
_entity_poly.pdbx_strand_id
1 'polypeptide(L)'
;MSKNLNIWIEGTIMAALATALSFVPLDIGPSFSITVGQPVLILYSLRRGLGPGFVASFLWGVLHIFVGNADILTPLQGFIEYFIAFGFSGLAGLWSTQTKEAIAAKNWGMSTMYITIATLVGVIGRYFWHTIAGYYFWGQYAPEDWSPWFYSIVLNGASALATGLFTIVVLLVVYRTTPQLYTATNRKHGY
;
A
#
# COMPACT_ATOMS: atom_id res chain seq x y z
N MET A 1 -3.15 -28.00 5.82
CA MET A 1 -3.35 -26.64 6.38
C MET A 1 -4.60 -26.02 5.76
N SER A 2 -5.49 -25.36 6.51
CA SER A 2 -6.75 -24.83 5.95
C SER A 2 -6.48 -23.70 4.94
N LYS A 3 -7.28 -23.59 3.87
CA LYS A 3 -7.10 -22.54 2.84
C LYS A 3 -7.13 -21.14 3.43
N ASN A 4 -7.95 -20.94 4.45
CA ASN A 4 -8.07 -19.66 5.16
C ASN A 4 -6.79 -19.35 5.95
N LEU A 5 -6.17 -20.34 6.60
CA LEU A 5 -4.92 -20.14 7.32
C LEU A 5 -3.78 -19.72 6.39
N ASN A 6 -3.66 -20.32 5.20
CA ASN A 6 -2.63 -19.94 4.22
C ASN A 6 -2.77 -18.48 3.76
N ILE A 7 -4.00 -17.96 3.62
CA ILE A 7 -4.24 -16.56 3.25
C ILE A 7 -3.67 -15.64 4.33
N TRP A 8 -3.99 -15.91 5.59
CA TRP A 8 -3.57 -15.08 6.72
C TRP A 8 -2.07 -15.14 7.00
N ILE A 9 -1.46 -16.32 6.88
CA ILE A 9 0.00 -16.44 7.01
C ILE A 9 0.69 -15.66 5.89
N GLU A 10 0.23 -15.77 4.65
CA GLU A 10 0.81 -14.98 3.56
C GLU A 10 0.64 -13.47 3.81
N GLY A 11 -0.54 -13.03 4.25
CA GLY A 11 -0.77 -11.62 4.58
C GLY A 11 0.15 -11.10 5.68
N THR A 12 0.41 -11.93 6.70
CA THR A 12 1.35 -11.61 7.78
C THR A 12 2.78 -11.49 7.27
N ILE A 13 3.22 -12.43 6.41
CA ILE A 13 4.55 -12.39 5.78
C ILE A 13 4.69 -11.14 4.91
N MET A 14 3.67 -10.78 4.13
CA MET A 14 3.69 -9.61 3.26
C MET A 14 3.72 -8.31 4.08
N ALA A 15 2.95 -8.22 5.16
CA ALA A 15 3.01 -7.09 6.08
C ALA A 15 4.40 -6.96 6.72
N ALA A 16 4.98 -8.07 7.21
CA ALA A 16 6.31 -8.06 7.81
C ALA A 16 7.41 -7.67 6.79
N LEU A 17 7.34 -8.19 5.56
CA LEU A 17 8.26 -7.81 4.48
C LEU A 17 8.16 -6.32 4.16
N ALA A 18 6.94 -5.79 4.05
CA ALA A 18 6.76 -4.37 3.81
C ALA A 18 7.24 -3.50 4.98
N THR A 19 7.07 -3.94 6.23
CA THR A 19 7.65 -3.27 7.40
C THR A 19 9.18 -3.26 7.30
N ALA A 20 9.81 -4.39 6.95
CA ALA A 20 11.26 -4.43 6.76
C ALA A 20 11.73 -3.47 5.66
N LEU A 21 11.00 -3.39 4.55
CA LEU A 21 11.28 -2.43 3.46
C LEU A 21 11.04 -0.98 3.87
N SER A 22 10.27 -0.71 4.92
CA SER A 22 10.01 0.65 5.41
C SER A 22 11.22 1.26 6.13
N PHE A 23 12.28 0.48 6.38
CA PHE A 23 13.56 0.98 6.88
C PHE A 23 14.52 1.44 5.77
N VAL A 24 14.13 1.35 4.49
CA VAL A 24 14.91 1.93 3.39
C VAL A 24 14.61 3.43 3.34
N PRO A 25 15.58 4.31 3.64
CA PRO A 25 15.31 5.74 3.81
C PRO A 25 15.20 6.42 2.44
N LEU A 26 13.97 6.65 1.98
CA LEU A 26 13.67 7.43 0.77
C LEU A 26 12.84 8.68 1.11
N ASP A 27 13.02 9.18 2.34
CA ASP A 27 12.37 10.35 2.87
C ASP A 27 13.19 11.61 2.57
N ILE A 28 12.50 12.72 2.28
CA ILE A 28 13.11 14.04 2.12
C ILE A 28 12.40 14.99 3.09
N GLY A 29 13.08 15.28 4.21
CA GLY A 29 12.47 16.01 5.31
C GLY A 29 11.32 15.23 5.96
N PRO A 30 10.46 15.89 6.75
CA PRO A 30 9.46 15.22 7.58
C PRO A 30 8.16 14.86 6.86
N SER A 31 8.00 15.22 5.58
CA SER A 31 6.67 15.13 4.93
C SER A 31 6.69 14.67 3.47
N PHE A 32 7.87 14.36 2.92
CA PHE A 32 7.96 13.68 1.63
C PHE A 32 8.60 12.30 1.79
N SER A 33 8.01 11.28 1.18
CA SER A 33 8.55 9.92 1.18
C SER A 33 8.13 9.10 -0.04
N ILE A 34 9.03 8.25 -0.52
CA ILE A 34 8.71 7.15 -1.44
C ILE A 34 8.58 5.86 -0.64
N THR A 35 7.34 5.37 -0.47
CA THR A 35 7.12 4.19 0.38
C THR A 35 7.49 2.88 -0.33
N VAL A 36 8.65 2.32 0.01
CA VAL A 36 9.19 1.10 -0.62
C VAL A 36 8.35 -0.15 -0.31
N GLY A 37 7.65 -0.19 0.82
CA GLY A 37 6.77 -1.32 1.19
C GLY A 37 5.45 -1.39 0.41
N GLN A 38 5.03 -0.29 -0.22
CA GLN A 38 3.73 -0.19 -0.89
C GLN A 38 3.50 -1.27 -1.98
N PRO A 39 4.45 -1.60 -2.88
CA PRO A 39 4.26 -2.61 -3.90
C PRO A 39 3.94 -4.00 -3.33
N VAL A 40 4.51 -4.35 -2.18
CA VAL A 40 4.28 -5.65 -1.53
C VAL A 40 2.81 -5.81 -1.13
N LEU A 41 2.22 -4.80 -0.49
CA LEU A 41 0.82 -4.86 -0.07
C LEU A 41 -0.15 -4.74 -1.23
N ILE A 42 0.15 -3.93 -2.24
CA ILE A 42 -0.69 -3.82 -3.44
C ILE A 42 -0.68 -5.15 -4.21
N LEU A 43 0.48 -5.79 -4.38
CA LEU A 43 0.58 -7.13 -4.96
C LEU A 43 -0.24 -8.15 -4.18
N TYR A 44 -0.12 -8.16 -2.85
CA TYR A 44 -0.87 -9.07 -2.01
C TYR A 44 -2.38 -8.84 -2.10
N SER A 45 -2.82 -7.59 -2.14
CA SER A 45 -4.23 -7.20 -2.32
C SER A 45 -4.77 -7.66 -3.68
N LEU A 46 -4.00 -7.48 -4.76
CA LEU A 46 -4.34 -8.00 -6.08
C LEU A 46 -4.38 -9.53 -6.12
N ARG A 47 -3.54 -10.20 -5.32
CA ARG A 47 -3.47 -11.66 -5.23
C ARG A 47 -4.64 -12.27 -4.46
N ARG A 48 -4.95 -11.74 -3.28
CA ARG A 48 -5.90 -12.32 -2.31
C ARG A 48 -7.24 -11.59 -2.21
N GLY A 49 -7.39 -10.44 -2.87
CA GLY A 49 -8.61 -9.65 -2.87
C GLY A 49 -8.71 -8.63 -1.74
N LEU A 50 -9.82 -7.90 -1.73
CA LEU A 50 -10.04 -6.76 -0.82
C LEU A 50 -9.91 -7.13 0.66
N GLY A 51 -10.63 -8.16 1.14
CA GLY A 51 -10.66 -8.51 2.56
C GLY A 51 -9.26 -8.80 3.13
N PRO A 52 -8.53 -9.80 2.59
CA PRO A 52 -7.17 -10.08 3.03
C PRO A 52 -6.21 -8.90 2.81
N GLY A 53 -6.31 -8.21 1.66
CA GLY A 53 -5.46 -7.06 1.34
C GLY A 53 -5.61 -5.91 2.35
N PHE A 54 -6.84 -5.60 2.73
CA PHE A 54 -7.15 -4.58 3.74
C PHE A 54 -6.56 -4.94 5.11
N VAL A 55 -6.75 -6.18 5.56
CA VAL A 55 -6.23 -6.64 6.86
C VAL A 55 -4.70 -6.67 6.89
N ALA A 56 -4.05 -7.15 5.82
CA ALA A 56 -2.59 -7.15 5.75
C ALA A 56 -2.01 -5.74 5.69
N SER A 57 -2.66 -4.83 4.97
CA SER A 57 -2.22 -3.43 4.91
C SER A 57 -2.45 -2.73 6.25
N PHE A 58 -3.57 -2.98 6.93
CA PHE A 58 -3.79 -2.54 8.31
C PHE A 58 -2.70 -3.05 9.25
N LEU A 59 -2.37 -4.34 9.19
CA LEU A 59 -1.31 -4.96 10.00
C LEU A 59 0.06 -4.31 9.72
N TRP A 60 0.36 -3.98 8.46
CA TRP A 60 1.59 -3.27 8.10
C TRP A 60 1.71 -1.91 8.82
N GLY A 61 0.61 -1.17 8.93
CA GLY A 61 0.60 0.08 9.69
C GLY A 61 0.69 -0.13 11.21
N VAL A 62 0.02 -1.15 11.75
CA VAL A 62 0.18 -1.55 13.17
C VAL A 62 1.64 -1.85 13.50
N LEU A 63 2.32 -2.56 12.61
CA LEU A 63 3.72 -2.95 12.80
C LEU A 63 4.66 -1.74 12.84
N HIS A 64 4.36 -0.63 12.14
CA HIS A 64 5.16 0.60 12.24
C HIS A 64 5.22 1.13 13.68
N ILE A 65 4.09 1.04 14.41
CA ILE A 65 4.03 1.45 15.82
C ILE A 65 4.93 0.54 16.66
N PHE A 66 4.83 -0.78 16.49
CA PHE A 66 5.57 -1.73 17.32
C PHE A 66 7.08 -1.72 17.08
N VAL A 67 7.52 -1.46 15.85
CA VAL A 67 8.96 -1.40 15.53
C VAL A 67 9.56 -0.01 15.76
N GLY A 68 8.78 0.94 16.28
CA GLY A 68 9.25 2.30 16.57
C GLY A 68 9.52 3.14 15.32
N ASN A 69 8.91 2.81 14.18
CA ASN A 69 9.03 3.55 12.92
C ASN A 69 7.78 4.40 12.64
N ALA A 70 7.08 4.81 13.69
CA ALA A 70 5.85 5.60 13.61
C ALA A 70 6.02 6.91 14.37
N ASP A 71 5.89 8.03 13.65
CA ASP A 71 5.76 9.36 14.24
C ASP A 71 4.33 9.57 14.77
N ILE A 72 4.18 9.54 16.09
CA ILE A 72 2.90 9.71 16.78
C ILE A 72 2.89 11.04 17.53
N LEU A 73 2.19 12.03 16.98
CA LEU A 73 1.97 13.35 17.59
C LEU A 73 0.83 13.30 18.63
N THR A 74 -0.24 12.57 18.29
CA THR A 74 -1.38 12.34 19.19
C THR A 74 -1.95 10.94 18.96
N PRO A 75 -2.68 10.35 19.94
CA PRO A 75 -3.33 9.06 19.73
C PRO A 75 -4.29 9.03 18.53
N LEU A 76 -5.01 10.14 18.28
CA LEU A 76 -5.94 10.23 17.16
C LEU A 76 -5.21 10.30 15.81
N GLN A 77 -4.15 11.10 15.70
CA GLN A 77 -3.31 11.15 14.50
C GLN A 77 -2.69 9.79 14.23
N GLY A 78 -2.09 9.16 15.25
CA GLY A 78 -1.51 7.82 15.11
C GLY A 78 -2.56 6.80 14.64
N PHE A 79 -3.79 6.92 15.13
CA PHE A 79 -4.86 6.02 14.70
C PHE A 79 -5.23 6.21 13.21
N ILE A 80 -5.39 7.46 12.77
CA ILE A 80 -5.72 7.79 11.38
C ILE A 80 -4.57 7.35 10.45
N GLU A 81 -3.32 7.66 10.80
CA GLU A 81 -2.19 7.48 9.90
C GLU A 81 -1.63 6.07 9.88
N TYR A 82 -1.70 5.30 10.97
CA TYR A 82 -1.12 3.95 11.02
C TYR A 82 -2.16 2.82 11.01
N PHE A 83 -3.44 3.09 11.22
CA PHE A 83 -4.49 2.09 11.00
C PHE A 83 -5.31 2.38 9.76
N ILE A 84 -5.95 3.55 9.70
CA ILE A 84 -6.91 3.87 8.63
C ILE A 84 -6.17 4.03 7.29
N ALA A 85 -5.19 4.93 7.23
CA ALA A 85 -4.47 5.22 5.98
C ALA A 85 -3.81 3.96 5.40
N PHE A 86 -3.12 3.18 6.23
CA PHE A 86 -2.50 1.93 5.81
C PHE A 86 -3.53 0.90 5.35
N GLY A 87 -4.63 0.69 6.10
CA GLY A 87 -5.71 -0.21 5.70
C GLY A 87 -6.28 0.11 4.32
N PHE A 88 -6.43 1.39 3.99
CA PHE A 88 -6.94 1.86 2.70
C PHE A 88 -6.01 1.53 1.51
N SER A 89 -4.73 1.22 1.73
CA SER A 89 -3.88 0.64 0.67
C SER A 89 -4.46 -0.67 0.13
N GLY A 90 -5.17 -1.43 0.97
CA GLY A 90 -5.81 -2.68 0.59
C GLY A 90 -6.98 -2.53 -0.39
N LEU A 91 -7.47 -1.30 -0.65
CA LEU A 91 -8.51 -1.04 -1.66
C LEU A 91 -8.10 -1.47 -3.07
N ALA A 92 -6.80 -1.61 -3.35
CA ALA A 92 -6.31 -2.24 -4.58
C ALA A 92 -6.92 -3.62 -4.85
N GLY A 93 -7.30 -4.34 -3.79
CA GLY A 93 -7.94 -5.65 -3.89
C GLY A 93 -9.32 -5.64 -4.56
N LEU A 94 -9.94 -4.47 -4.75
CA LEU A 94 -11.17 -4.29 -5.55
C LEU A 94 -11.00 -4.76 -7.01
N TRP A 95 -9.79 -4.65 -7.56
CA TRP A 95 -9.45 -5.08 -8.93
C TRP A 95 -8.76 -6.45 -8.98
N SER A 96 -8.75 -7.20 -7.88
CA SER A 96 -8.08 -8.51 -7.81
C SER A 96 -8.60 -9.47 -8.88
N THR A 97 -9.92 -9.62 -9.01
CA THR A 97 -10.54 -10.58 -9.94
C THR A 97 -10.21 -10.21 -11.39
N GLN A 98 -10.45 -8.96 -11.78
CA GLN A 98 -10.22 -8.43 -13.11
C GLN A 98 -8.74 -8.54 -13.51
N THR A 99 -7.83 -8.26 -12.58
CA THR A 99 -6.38 -8.42 -12.80
C THR A 99 -6.03 -9.88 -13.07
N LYS A 100 -6.51 -10.81 -12.23
CA LYS A 100 -6.23 -12.25 -12.39
C LYS A 100 -6.80 -12.81 -13.69
N GLU A 101 -8.01 -12.40 -14.07
CA GLU A 101 -8.65 -12.80 -15.34
C GLU A 101 -7.88 -12.28 -16.55
N ALA A 102 -7.47 -11.00 -16.55
CA ALA A 102 -6.67 -10.43 -17.62
C ALA A 102 -5.31 -11.14 -17.77
N ILE A 103 -4.66 -11.47 -16.65
CA ILE A 103 -3.39 -12.21 -16.64
C ILE A 103 -3.59 -13.63 -17.19
N ALA A 104 -4.64 -14.34 -16.76
CA ALA A 104 -4.96 -15.68 -17.23
C ALA A 104 -5.27 -15.69 -18.75
N ALA A 105 -5.96 -14.66 -19.23
CA ALA A 105 -6.23 -14.45 -20.66
C ALA A 105 -5.00 -14.00 -21.46
N LYS A 106 -3.83 -13.82 -20.81
CA LYS A 106 -2.60 -13.27 -21.41
C LYS A 106 -2.84 -11.90 -22.08
N ASN A 107 -3.84 -11.16 -21.64
CA ASN A 107 -4.16 -9.85 -22.16
C ASN A 107 -3.28 -8.80 -21.47
N TRP A 108 -2.16 -8.46 -22.12
CA TRP A 108 -1.16 -7.57 -21.56
C TRP A 108 -1.69 -6.15 -21.30
N GLY A 109 -2.49 -5.61 -22.23
CA GLY A 109 -3.05 -4.26 -22.10
C GLY A 109 -4.00 -4.17 -20.90
N MET A 110 -4.93 -5.12 -20.78
CA MET A 110 -5.88 -5.14 -19.66
C MET A 110 -5.20 -5.44 -18.33
N SER A 111 -4.20 -6.33 -18.31
CA SER A 111 -3.44 -6.62 -17.08
C SER A 111 -2.71 -5.37 -16.58
N THR A 112 -2.03 -4.66 -17.48
CA THR A 112 -1.32 -3.41 -17.18
C THR A 112 -2.29 -2.34 -16.67
N MET A 113 -3.44 -2.18 -17.33
CA MET A 113 -4.48 -1.22 -16.94
C MET A 113 -5.02 -1.52 -15.54
N TYR A 114 -5.38 -2.78 -15.25
CA TYR A 114 -5.95 -3.13 -13.94
C TYR A 114 -4.92 -3.04 -12.80
N ILE A 115 -3.66 -3.45 -13.02
CA ILE A 115 -2.58 -3.25 -12.04
C ILE A 115 -2.42 -1.76 -11.73
N THR A 116 -2.45 -0.91 -12.77
CA THR A 116 -2.29 0.54 -12.62
C THR A 116 -3.46 1.14 -11.84
N ILE A 117 -4.72 0.85 -12.22
CA ILE A 117 -5.91 1.36 -11.54
C ILE A 117 -5.93 0.90 -10.08
N ALA A 118 -5.66 -0.38 -9.82
CA ALA A 118 -5.61 -0.92 -8.47
C ALA A 118 -4.58 -0.19 -7.60
N THR A 119 -3.39 0.05 -8.16
CA THR A 119 -2.32 0.78 -7.48
C THR A 119 -2.74 2.21 -7.16
N LEU A 120 -3.29 2.93 -8.13
CA LEU A 120 -3.76 4.31 -7.94
C LEU A 120 -4.84 4.38 -6.86
N VAL A 121 -5.81 3.46 -6.86
CA VAL A 121 -6.87 3.45 -5.84
C VAL A 121 -6.31 3.16 -4.44
N GLY A 122 -5.40 2.20 -4.30
CA GLY A 122 -4.76 1.91 -3.01
C GLY A 122 -3.92 3.09 -2.49
N VAL A 123 -3.11 3.69 -3.37
CA VAL A 123 -2.26 4.83 -3.03
C VAL A 123 -3.09 6.06 -2.70
N ILE A 124 -4.05 6.44 -3.54
CA ILE A 124 -4.94 7.58 -3.29
C ILE A 124 -5.75 7.35 -2.01
N GLY A 125 -6.27 6.14 -1.80
CA GLY A 125 -7.00 5.80 -0.58
C GLY A 125 -6.16 6.03 0.69
N ARG A 126 -4.88 5.62 0.67
CA ARG A 126 -3.94 5.86 1.78
C ARG A 126 -3.62 7.34 1.95
N TYR A 127 -3.17 8.01 0.89
CA TYR A 127 -2.70 9.39 0.98
C TYR A 127 -3.83 10.41 1.14
N PHE A 128 -5.07 10.06 0.84
CA PHE A 128 -6.24 10.83 1.25
C PHE A 128 -6.24 11.02 2.77
N TRP A 129 -6.08 9.94 3.55
CA TRP A 129 -6.05 10.02 5.00
C TRP A 129 -4.80 10.72 5.53
N HIS A 130 -3.64 10.52 4.92
CA HIS A 130 -2.44 11.31 5.28
C HIS A 130 -2.61 12.80 4.97
N THR A 131 -3.36 13.16 3.91
CA THR A 131 -3.66 14.57 3.61
C THR A 131 -4.59 15.17 4.66
N ILE A 132 -5.62 14.44 5.09
CA ILE A 132 -6.49 14.87 6.18
C ILE A 132 -5.69 15.03 7.49
N ALA A 133 -4.87 14.03 7.85
CA ALA A 133 -4.03 14.12 9.04
C ALA A 133 -2.99 15.24 8.95
N GLY A 134 -2.38 15.44 7.77
CA GLY A 134 -1.41 16.49 7.50
C GLY A 134 -1.97 17.88 7.79
N TYR A 135 -3.23 18.12 7.40
CA TYR A 135 -3.90 19.39 7.68
C TYR A 135 -4.10 19.63 9.19
N TYR A 136 -4.59 18.62 9.91
CA TYR A 136 -4.95 18.78 11.34
C TYR A 136 -3.76 18.72 12.30
N PHE A 137 -2.70 17.97 11.98
CA PHE A 137 -1.64 17.63 12.94
C PHE A 137 -0.24 18.07 12.50
N TRP A 138 0.00 18.24 11.20
CA TRP A 138 1.35 18.51 10.65
C TRP A 138 1.55 19.95 10.17
N GLY A 139 0.56 20.84 10.33
CA GLY A 139 0.65 22.24 9.93
C GLY A 139 1.82 23.01 10.57
N GLN A 140 2.32 22.56 11.73
CA GLN A 140 3.50 23.12 12.40
C GLN A 140 4.81 22.96 11.62
N TYR A 141 4.86 22.07 10.63
CA TYR A 141 6.01 21.85 9.75
C TYR A 141 5.91 22.59 8.42
N ALA A 142 4.82 23.34 8.20
CA ALA A 142 4.65 24.10 6.98
C ALA A 142 5.73 25.19 6.85
N PRO A 143 6.31 25.39 5.65
CA PRO A 143 7.19 26.52 5.38
C PRO A 143 6.52 27.86 5.67
N GLU A 144 7.34 28.91 5.84
CA GLU A 144 6.83 30.28 5.91
C GLU A 144 5.93 30.57 4.70
N ASP A 145 4.82 31.27 4.96
CA ASP A 145 3.76 31.60 3.99
C ASP A 145 2.91 30.44 3.44
N TRP A 146 3.12 29.19 3.90
CA TRP A 146 2.27 28.07 3.49
C TRP A 146 1.13 27.87 4.48
N SER A 147 -0.11 27.83 3.98
CA SER A 147 -1.24 27.38 4.81
C SER A 147 -1.12 25.88 5.11
N PRO A 148 -1.59 25.39 6.28
CA PRO A 148 -1.55 23.97 6.61
C PRO A 148 -2.20 23.06 5.56
N TRP A 149 -3.28 23.54 4.94
CA TRP A 149 -3.98 22.81 3.89
C TRP A 149 -3.15 22.69 2.61
N PHE A 150 -2.54 23.80 2.17
CA PHE A 150 -1.67 23.81 0.99
C PHE A 150 -0.44 22.91 1.21
N TYR A 151 0.20 23.03 2.37
CA TYR A 151 1.31 22.16 2.78
C TYR A 151 0.92 20.69 2.73
N SER A 152 -0.19 20.32 3.38
CA SER A 152 -0.61 18.93 3.43
C SER A 152 -0.88 18.34 2.05
N ILE A 153 -1.62 19.05 1.19
CA ILE A 153 -1.94 18.58 -0.17
C ILE A 153 -0.68 18.41 -1.00
N VAL A 154 0.22 19.39 -0.98
CA VAL A 154 1.41 19.37 -1.84
C VAL A 154 2.35 18.24 -1.43
N LEU A 155 2.66 18.11 -0.13
CA LEU A 155 3.63 17.13 0.36
C LEU A 155 3.08 15.71 0.28
N ASN A 156 1.83 15.49 0.69
CA ASN A 156 1.20 14.16 0.55
C ASN A 156 0.90 13.82 -0.92
N GLY A 157 0.50 14.79 -1.73
CA GLY A 157 0.28 14.59 -3.17
C GLY A 157 1.57 14.23 -3.91
N ALA A 158 2.68 14.89 -3.60
CA ALA A 158 3.99 14.57 -4.14
C ALA A 158 4.43 13.16 -3.72
N SER A 159 4.28 12.81 -2.44
CA SER A 159 4.57 11.47 -1.91
C SER A 159 3.69 10.40 -2.55
N ALA A 160 2.39 10.66 -2.74
CA ALA A 160 1.45 9.78 -3.40
C ALA A 160 1.84 9.54 -4.86
N LEU A 161 2.21 10.60 -5.59
CA LEU A 161 2.64 10.50 -6.98
C LEU A 161 3.93 9.67 -7.09
N ALA A 162 4.94 9.98 -6.28
CA ALA A 162 6.22 9.28 -6.32
C ALA A 162 6.08 7.81 -5.90
N THR A 163 5.38 7.54 -4.80
CA THR A 163 5.08 6.18 -4.32
C THR A 163 4.23 5.41 -5.33
N GLY A 164 3.24 6.06 -5.93
CA GLY A 164 2.37 5.47 -6.94
C GLY A 164 3.13 5.06 -8.20
N LEU A 165 3.96 5.95 -8.76
CA LEU A 165 4.80 5.67 -9.92
C LEU A 165 5.80 4.55 -9.63
N PHE A 166 6.49 4.62 -8.49
CA PHE A 166 7.38 3.56 -8.04
C PHE A 166 6.66 2.22 -7.96
N THR A 167 5.48 2.20 -7.34
CA THR A 167 4.69 0.98 -7.18
C THR A 167 4.22 0.41 -8.51
N ILE A 168 3.71 1.25 -9.41
CA ILE A 168 3.30 0.82 -10.75
C ILE A 168 4.48 0.19 -11.48
N VAL A 169 5.65 0.83 -11.49
CA VAL A 169 6.85 0.31 -12.17
C VAL A 169 7.24 -1.05 -11.60
N VAL A 170 7.36 -1.18 -10.27
CA VAL A 170 7.74 -2.44 -9.61
C VAL A 170 6.74 -3.54 -9.95
N LEU A 171 5.44 -3.27 -9.87
CA LEU A 171 4.39 -4.25 -10.16
C LEU A 171 4.38 -4.64 -11.65
N LEU A 172 4.56 -3.71 -12.57
CA LEU A 172 4.64 -4.05 -14.00
C LEU A 172 5.88 -4.90 -14.31
N VAL A 173 7.01 -4.66 -13.64
CA VAL A 173 8.18 -5.55 -13.72
C VAL A 173 7.84 -6.94 -13.19
N VAL A 174 7.24 -7.05 -12.00
CA VAL A 174 6.82 -8.33 -11.42
C VAL A 174 5.83 -9.07 -12.33
N TYR A 175 4.89 -8.35 -12.96
CA TYR A 175 3.96 -8.94 -13.91
C TYR A 175 4.68 -9.51 -15.14
N ARG A 176 5.69 -8.80 -15.65
CA ARG A 176 6.48 -9.25 -16.80
C ARG A 176 7.37 -10.46 -16.48
N THR A 177 7.98 -10.50 -15.30
CA THR A 177 8.95 -11.54 -14.94
C THR A 177 8.31 -12.74 -14.26
N THR A 178 7.28 -12.51 -13.44
CA THR A 178 6.76 -13.48 -12.47
C THR A 178 5.23 -13.35 -12.29
N PRO A 179 4.42 -13.43 -13.36
CA PRO A 179 2.98 -13.16 -13.32
C PRO A 179 2.19 -14.08 -12.36
N GLN A 180 2.71 -15.27 -12.05
CA GLN A 180 2.13 -16.20 -11.08
C GLN A 180 2.02 -15.63 -9.66
N LEU A 181 2.76 -14.58 -9.32
CA LEU A 181 2.63 -13.90 -8.02
C LEU A 181 1.29 -13.18 -7.87
N TYR A 182 0.62 -12.80 -8.96
CA TYR A 182 -0.72 -12.21 -8.92
C TYR A 182 -1.83 -13.25 -8.71
N THR A 183 -1.55 -14.53 -8.94
CA THR A 183 -2.55 -15.60 -8.89
C THR A 183 -2.25 -16.56 -7.75
N ALA A 184 -3.13 -16.64 -6.75
CA ALA A 184 -3.03 -17.67 -5.73
C ALA A 184 -3.32 -19.05 -6.35
N THR A 185 -2.31 -19.91 -6.46
CA THR A 185 -2.51 -21.28 -6.90
C THR A 185 -3.21 -22.08 -5.81
N ASN A 186 -4.49 -22.35 -6.00
CA ASN A 186 -5.21 -23.34 -5.20
C ASN A 186 -4.78 -24.75 -5.65
N ARG A 187 -3.60 -25.23 -5.23
CA ARG A 187 -3.31 -26.67 -5.38
C ARG A 187 -4.33 -27.42 -4.54
N LYS A 188 -5.23 -28.15 -5.21
CA LYS A 188 -6.28 -28.92 -4.52
C LYS A 188 -5.70 -30.09 -3.74
N HIS A 189 -4.52 -30.62 -4.09
CA HIS A 189 -3.79 -31.65 -3.34
C HIS A 189 -2.30 -31.52 -3.63
N GLY A 190 -1.44 -31.75 -2.63
CA GLY A 190 0.01 -31.72 -2.76
C GLY A 190 0.70 -31.71 -1.40
N TYR A 191 0.60 -32.87 -0.73
CA TYR A 191 1.01 -33.24 0.63
C TYR A 191 0.19 -32.65 1.77
#